data_AF-A0A0B8NGN7-F1
#
_entry.id   AF-A0A0B8NGN7-F1
#
_cell.length_a   1.000
_cell.length_b   1.000
_cell.length_c   1.000
_cell.angle_alpha   90.00
_cell.angle_beta   90.00
_cell.angle_gamma   90.00
#
_symmetry.space_group_name_H-M   'P 1'
#
loop_
_entity.id
_entity.type
_entity.pdbx_description
1 polymer ?
#
loop_
_entity_poly.entity_id
_entity_poly.type
_entity_poly.pdbx_seq_one_letter_code
_entity_poly.pdbx_strand_id
1 'polypeptide(L)'
;MSTHTPERAAPEHVSIGGWIARTLVLVVFVPPRLLWEAIKRIPRLVAAAFGLFDEHLAKPLAILFRDWVFRPLRNFVRRYLWHLLIQQLLFGMVLTPLGAFLLAYVLRPIQRAIEEWVWRRVLKPGIPWIFRNIVRPVARAIAWTIVTAVEWLIVIPISAAWRRILYPGGRWFALTVLEPLIRWLIVRPLEHLWRWVLRPLVYALLVTIVFGWRVATTVVAVTVVAPCRWLNRTVLQPLFAAIARAWQAMAKPVRWAYRTVVMPWRARIAEVWTLIFG
;
A
#
# COMPACT_ATOMS: atom_id res chain seq x y z
N MET A 1 -5.22 -59.96 57.92
CA MET A 1 -4.98 -58.59 57.42
C MET A 1 -4.05 -58.70 56.23
N SER A 2 -4.60 -58.85 55.03
CA SER A 2 -3.88 -59.07 53.77
C SER A 2 -3.64 -57.73 53.08
N THR A 3 -2.38 -57.29 53.05
CA THR A 3 -1.92 -56.11 52.32
C THR A 3 -1.93 -56.40 50.82
N HIS A 4 -3.01 -56.04 50.14
CA HIS A 4 -3.03 -55.96 48.68
C HIS A 4 -2.12 -54.81 48.24
N THR A 5 -0.91 -55.14 47.83
CA THR A 5 -0.06 -54.23 47.05
C THR A 5 -0.78 -53.91 45.74
N PRO A 6 -1.05 -52.64 45.41
CA PRO A 6 -1.69 -52.30 44.14
C PRO A 6 -0.78 -52.76 43.00
N GLU A 7 -1.30 -53.64 42.15
CA GLU A 7 -0.64 -54.07 40.91
C GLU A 7 -0.28 -52.82 40.12
N ARG A 8 1.02 -52.58 39.95
CA ARG A 8 1.52 -51.51 39.08
C ARG A 8 1.09 -51.86 37.66
N ALA A 9 0.13 -51.12 37.12
CA ALA A 9 -0.28 -51.23 35.73
C ALA A 9 0.96 -51.21 34.83
N ALA A 10 1.10 -52.24 33.99
CA ALA A 10 2.23 -52.36 33.08
C ALA A 10 2.30 -51.12 32.18
N PRO A 11 3.51 -50.59 31.89
CA PRO A 11 3.66 -49.36 31.10
C PRO A 11 3.04 -49.56 29.72
N GLU A 12 2.00 -48.78 29.41
CA GLU A 12 1.39 -48.74 28.07
C GLU A 12 2.49 -48.54 27.03
N HIS A 13 2.63 -49.50 26.11
CA HIS A 13 3.59 -49.42 25.03
C HIS A 13 3.09 -48.38 24.02
N VAL A 14 3.51 -47.14 24.24
CA VAL A 14 3.16 -46.03 23.35
C VAL A 14 3.91 -46.24 22.03
N SER A 15 3.16 -46.40 20.93
CA SER A 15 3.76 -46.54 19.60
C SER A 15 4.59 -45.30 19.26
N ILE A 16 5.69 -45.50 18.52
CA ILE A 16 6.59 -44.42 18.08
C ILE A 16 5.81 -43.31 17.35
N GLY A 17 4.79 -43.69 16.56
CA GLY A 17 3.88 -42.74 15.91
C GLY A 17 3.07 -41.90 16.89
N GLY A 18 2.61 -42.48 18.00
CA GLY A 18 1.92 -41.75 19.08
C GLY A 18 2.83 -40.73 19.77
N TRP A 19 4.11 -41.04 19.92
CA TRP A 19 5.10 -40.09 20.45
C TRP A 19 5.31 -38.91 19.51
N ILE A 20 5.51 -39.17 18.21
CA ILE A 20 5.68 -38.12 17.19
C ILE A 20 4.44 -37.22 17.12
N ALA A 21 3.23 -37.81 17.13
CA ALA A 21 1.98 -37.05 17.15
C ALA A 21 1.86 -36.17 18.40
N ARG A 22 2.20 -36.68 19.59
CA ARG A 22 2.19 -35.88 20.83
C ARG A 22 3.19 -34.74 20.78
N THR A 23 4.41 -34.98 20.30
CA THR A 23 5.44 -33.94 20.16
C THR A 23 4.99 -32.87 19.17
N LEU A 24 4.40 -33.28 18.04
CA LEU A 24 3.88 -32.35 17.03
C LEU A 24 2.74 -31.50 17.60
N VAL A 25 1.78 -32.12 18.28
CA VAL A 25 0.66 -31.40 18.93
C VAL A 25 1.19 -30.44 20.00
N LEU A 26 2.15 -30.85 20.82
CA LEU A 26 2.77 -29.97 21.81
C LEU A 26 3.46 -28.77 21.14
N VAL A 27 4.29 -29.00 20.13
CA VAL A 27 5.02 -27.93 19.44
C VAL A 27 4.08 -26.98 18.69
N VAL A 28 2.99 -27.49 18.13
CA VAL A 28 2.05 -26.67 17.35
C VAL A 28 1.04 -25.94 18.24
N PHE A 29 0.48 -26.59 19.26
CA PHE A 29 -0.62 -26.03 20.07
C PHE A 29 -0.18 -25.37 21.37
N VAL A 30 0.96 -25.73 21.94
CA VAL A 30 1.42 -25.12 23.21
C VAL A 30 1.83 -23.65 23.02
N PRO A 31 2.59 -23.25 21.99
CA PRO A 31 3.00 -21.85 21.84
C PRO A 31 1.80 -20.89 21.65
N PRO A 32 0.79 -21.18 20.81
CA PRO A 32 -0.40 -20.34 20.70
C PRO A 32 -1.17 -20.25 22.02
N ARG A 33 -1.24 -21.34 22.79
CA ARG A 33 -1.95 -21.36 24.07
C ARG A 33 -1.24 -20.54 25.13
N LEU A 34 0.09 -20.64 25.22
CA LEU A 34 0.89 -19.80 26.11
C LEU A 34 0.81 -18.32 25.71
N LEU A 35 0.84 -18.03 24.41
CA LEU A 35 0.65 -16.68 23.90
C LEU A 35 -0.72 -16.13 24.30
N TRP A 36 -1.77 -16.95 24.19
CA TRP A 36 -3.13 -16.57 24.58
C TRP A 36 -3.26 -16.32 26.09
N GLU A 37 -2.68 -17.17 26.92
CA GLU A 37 -2.65 -16.97 28.38
C GLU A 37 -1.83 -15.73 28.77
N ALA A 38 -0.73 -15.44 28.07
CA ALA A 38 0.04 -14.22 28.27
C ALA A 38 -0.78 -12.98 27.89
N ILE A 39 -1.46 -12.99 26.75
CA ILE A 39 -2.35 -11.91 26.29
C ILE A 39 -3.45 -11.63 27.31
N LYS A 40 -4.09 -12.68 27.86
CA LYS A 40 -5.12 -12.53 28.90
C LYS A 40 -4.63 -11.87 30.19
N ARG A 41 -3.33 -11.95 30.50
CA ARG A 41 -2.74 -11.35 31.71
C ARG A 41 -2.37 -9.88 31.54
N ILE A 42 -2.20 -9.40 30.31
CA ILE A 42 -1.91 -7.99 29.99
C ILE A 42 -2.90 -7.02 30.68
N PRO A 43 -4.23 -7.17 30.59
CA PRO A 43 -5.16 -6.24 31.22
C PRO A 43 -5.01 -6.18 32.75
N ARG A 44 -4.62 -7.29 33.41
CA ARG A 44 -4.35 -7.29 34.86
C ARG A 44 -3.07 -6.51 35.20
N LEU A 45 -2.03 -6.66 34.39
CA LEU A 45 -0.80 -5.87 34.53
C LEU A 45 -1.06 -4.38 34.30
N VAL A 46 -1.86 -4.05 33.29
CA VAL A 46 -2.27 -2.67 33.02
C VAL A 46 -3.10 -2.11 34.18
N ALA A 47 -4.05 -2.86 34.71
CA ALA A 47 -4.84 -2.45 35.88
C ALA A 47 -3.94 -2.23 37.12
N ALA A 48 -2.96 -3.10 37.36
CA ALA A 48 -2.01 -2.94 38.45
C ALA A 48 -1.13 -1.68 38.27
N ALA A 49 -0.70 -1.39 37.04
CA ALA A 49 0.05 -0.19 36.72
C ALA A 49 -0.79 1.08 36.93
N PHE A 50 -2.07 1.06 36.55
CA PHE A 50 -2.99 2.17 36.84
C PHE A 50 -3.23 2.35 38.35
N GLY A 51 -3.35 1.25 39.11
CA GLY A 51 -3.44 1.32 40.56
C GLY A 51 -2.21 1.98 41.18
N LEU A 52 -1.01 1.60 40.75
CA LEU A 52 0.23 2.23 41.19
C LEU A 52 0.28 3.72 40.83
N PHE A 53 -0.16 4.08 39.63
CA PHE A 53 -0.23 5.48 39.19
C PHE A 53 -1.20 6.30 40.05
N ASP A 54 -2.39 5.77 40.33
CA ASP A 54 -3.38 6.46 41.16
C ASP A 54 -2.86 6.67 42.59
N GLU A 55 -2.23 5.65 43.16
CA GLU A 55 -1.69 5.71 44.52
C GLU A 55 -0.45 6.60 44.66
N HIS A 56 0.51 6.49 43.73
CA HIS A 56 1.82 7.14 43.87
C HIS A 56 1.90 8.51 43.19
N LEU A 57 1.02 8.80 42.22
CA LEU A 57 1.03 10.07 41.51
C LEU A 57 -0.25 10.86 41.75
N ALA A 58 -1.43 10.27 41.50
CA ALA A 58 -2.68 11.03 41.54
C ALA A 58 -3.04 11.49 42.96
N LYS A 59 -2.97 10.61 43.96
CA LYS A 59 -3.21 10.95 45.37
C LYS A 59 -2.29 12.07 45.88
N PRO A 60 -0.95 12.00 45.76
CA PRO A 60 -0.09 13.07 46.24
C PRO A 60 -0.31 14.38 45.48
N LEU A 61 -0.58 14.34 44.17
CA LEU A 61 -0.94 15.55 43.41
C LEU A 61 -2.25 16.15 43.91
N ALA A 62 -3.25 15.33 44.20
CA ALA A 62 -4.54 15.78 44.72
C ALA A 62 -4.38 16.38 46.12
N ILE A 63 -3.57 15.78 46.99
CA ILE A 63 -3.24 16.32 48.32
C ILE A 63 -2.52 17.66 48.18
N LEU A 64 -1.51 17.73 47.31
CA LEU A 64 -0.72 18.94 47.09
C LEU A 64 -1.61 20.04 46.54
N PHE A 65 -2.47 19.75 45.55
CA PHE A 65 -3.44 20.70 45.02
C PHE A 65 -4.47 21.15 46.06
N ARG A 66 -5.00 20.21 46.86
CA ARG A 66 -5.92 20.54 47.95
C ARG A 66 -5.27 21.45 48.98
N ASP A 67 -4.03 21.16 49.36
CA ASP A 67 -3.37 21.87 50.45
C ASP A 67 -2.75 23.20 49.99
N TRP A 68 -2.34 23.33 48.72
CA TRP A 68 -1.80 24.58 48.17
C TRP A 68 -2.85 25.50 47.55
N VAL A 69 -3.90 24.96 46.94
CA VAL A 69 -4.88 25.78 46.20
C VAL A 69 -6.17 25.88 46.99
N PHE A 70 -6.72 24.75 47.40
CA PHE A 70 -8.04 24.74 48.05
C PHE A 70 -7.98 25.24 49.49
N ARG A 71 -6.95 24.86 50.26
CA ARG A 71 -6.82 25.23 51.67
C ARG A 71 -6.60 26.73 51.87
N PRO A 72 -5.73 27.42 51.12
CA PRO A 72 -5.58 28.87 51.25
C PRO A 72 -6.82 29.61 50.78
N LEU A 73 -7.44 29.16 49.69
CA LEU A 73 -8.70 29.73 49.19
C LEU A 73 -9.82 29.59 50.23
N ARG A 74 -9.98 28.40 50.81
CA ARG A 74 -10.96 28.14 51.88
C ARG A 74 -10.66 28.98 53.12
N ASN A 75 -9.40 29.11 53.52
CA ASN A 75 -9.02 29.91 54.67
C ASN A 75 -9.25 31.41 54.42
N PHE A 76 -9.01 31.90 53.21
CA PHE A 76 -9.31 33.25 52.79
C PHE A 76 -10.82 33.52 52.88
N VAL A 77 -11.64 32.65 52.28
CA VAL A 77 -13.11 32.75 52.37
C VAL A 77 -13.57 32.67 53.83
N ARG A 78 -13.04 31.74 54.63
CA ARG A 78 -13.48 31.53 56.01
C ARG A 78 -13.00 32.59 56.99
N ARG A 79 -11.84 33.21 56.78
CA ARG A 79 -11.32 34.22 57.70
C ARG A 79 -11.69 35.62 57.27
N TYR A 80 -11.63 35.91 55.98
CA TYR A 80 -11.88 37.25 55.48
C TYR A 80 -13.37 37.47 55.26
N LEU A 81 -14.01 36.59 54.49
CA LEU A 81 -15.41 36.73 54.10
C LEU A 81 -16.33 36.53 55.31
N TRP A 82 -16.10 35.49 56.10
CA TRP A 82 -16.92 35.18 57.27
C TRP A 82 -16.76 36.18 58.43
N HIS A 83 -15.56 36.72 58.69
CA HIS A 83 -15.38 37.71 59.75
C HIS A 83 -16.04 39.04 59.37
N LEU A 84 -15.95 39.42 58.09
CA LEU A 84 -16.60 40.60 57.55
C LEU A 84 -18.14 40.42 57.53
N LEU A 85 -18.62 39.23 57.18
CA LEU A 85 -20.05 38.88 57.26
C LEU A 85 -20.56 38.90 58.70
N ILE A 86 -19.83 38.30 59.65
CA ILE A 86 -20.21 38.24 61.07
C ILE A 86 -20.19 39.63 61.70
N GLN A 87 -19.18 40.47 61.42
CA GLN A 87 -19.18 41.87 61.87
C GLN A 87 -20.40 42.61 61.32
N GLN A 88 -20.69 42.48 60.03
CA GLN A 88 -21.88 43.12 59.45
C GLN A 88 -23.20 42.54 59.97
N LEU A 89 -23.26 41.26 60.34
CA LEU A 89 -24.46 40.63 60.89
C LEU A 89 -24.70 41.04 62.35
N LEU A 90 -23.63 41.11 63.16
CA LEU A 90 -23.67 41.57 64.56
C LEU A 90 -24.00 43.06 64.66
N PHE A 91 -23.41 43.91 63.81
CA PHE A 91 -23.82 45.32 63.71
C PHE A 91 -25.21 45.46 63.04
N GLY A 92 -25.55 44.54 62.13
CA GLY A 92 -26.79 44.52 61.38
C GLY A 92 -28.02 44.18 62.22
N MET A 93 -27.91 43.48 63.35
CA MET A 93 -29.05 43.29 64.26
C MET A 93 -29.56 44.59 64.90
N VAL A 94 -28.69 45.62 65.03
CA VAL A 94 -29.07 46.95 65.52
C VAL A 94 -29.45 47.89 64.35
N LEU A 95 -29.09 47.55 63.11
CA LEU A 95 -29.25 48.36 61.88
C LEU A 95 -29.89 47.56 60.73
N THR A 96 -30.86 46.70 61.02
CA THR A 96 -31.41 45.68 60.10
C THR A 96 -31.79 46.14 58.69
N PRO A 97 -32.39 47.33 58.44
CA PRO A 97 -32.61 47.79 57.06
C PRO A 97 -31.33 48.26 56.36
N LEU A 98 -30.41 48.90 57.08
CA LEU A 98 -29.16 49.45 56.55
C LEU A 98 -28.13 48.34 56.29
N GLY A 99 -28.07 47.32 57.15
CA GLY A 99 -27.20 46.16 57.00
C GLY A 99 -27.57 45.32 55.78
N ALA A 100 -28.86 45.03 55.57
CA ALA A 100 -29.32 44.32 54.38
C ALA A 100 -29.05 45.11 53.09
N PHE A 101 -29.22 46.44 53.14
CA PHE A 101 -28.88 47.32 52.02
C PHE A 101 -27.38 47.30 51.73
N LEU A 102 -26.52 47.40 52.76
CA LEU A 102 -25.05 47.34 52.57
C LEU A 102 -24.59 45.97 52.04
N LEU A 103 -25.18 44.87 52.53
CA LEU A 103 -24.87 43.52 52.07
C LEU A 103 -25.26 43.31 50.61
N ALA A 104 -26.47 43.73 50.23
CA ALA A 104 -26.96 43.58 48.87
C ALA A 104 -26.27 44.52 47.88
N TYR A 105 -25.98 45.75 48.29
CA TYR A 105 -25.49 46.81 47.41
C TYR A 105 -23.97 46.95 47.37
N VAL A 106 -23.25 46.59 48.45
CA VAL A 106 -21.79 46.70 48.52
C VAL A 106 -21.12 45.33 48.51
N LEU A 107 -21.64 44.37 49.29
CA LEU A 107 -20.97 43.07 49.42
C LEU A 107 -21.15 42.19 48.17
N ARG A 108 -22.34 42.20 47.57
CA ARG A 108 -22.64 41.44 46.35
C ARG A 108 -21.78 41.86 45.14
N PRO A 109 -21.58 43.16 44.85
CA PRO A 109 -20.68 43.57 43.77
C PRO A 109 -19.21 43.31 44.12
N ILE A 110 -18.78 43.44 45.38
CA ILE A 110 -17.41 43.10 45.78
C ILE A 110 -17.16 41.60 45.63
N GLN A 111 -18.09 40.75 46.05
CA GLN A 111 -17.98 39.29 45.89
C GLN A 111 -17.87 38.92 44.40
N ARG A 112 -18.74 39.48 43.54
CA ARG A 112 -18.64 39.26 42.09
C ARG A 112 -17.33 39.78 41.53
N ALA A 113 -16.87 40.96 41.95
CA ALA A 113 -15.60 41.50 41.50
C ALA A 113 -14.41 40.62 41.92
N ILE A 114 -14.43 40.05 43.12
CA ILE A 114 -13.40 39.12 43.59
C ILE A 114 -13.47 37.80 42.84
N GLU A 115 -14.65 37.20 42.72
CA GLU A 115 -14.84 35.93 41.99
C GLU A 115 -14.38 36.09 40.53
N GLU A 116 -14.75 37.20 39.91
CA GLU A 116 -14.41 37.51 38.53
C GLU A 116 -12.93 37.89 38.37
N TRP A 117 -12.32 38.55 39.36
CA TRP A 117 -10.88 38.80 39.40
C TRP A 117 -10.10 37.50 39.56
N VAL A 118 -10.47 36.63 40.51
CA VAL A 118 -9.83 35.32 40.72
C VAL A 118 -10.01 34.45 39.49
N TRP A 119 -11.21 34.43 38.91
CA TRP A 119 -11.50 33.69 37.70
C TRP A 119 -10.65 34.19 36.52
N ARG A 120 -10.67 35.49 36.23
CA ARG A 120 -9.97 36.05 35.06
C ARG A 120 -8.44 36.08 35.24
N ARG A 121 -7.95 36.30 36.46
CA ARG A 121 -6.53 36.55 36.72
C ARG A 121 -5.75 35.32 37.16
N VAL A 122 -6.40 34.35 37.81
CA VAL A 122 -5.73 33.17 38.38
C VAL A 122 -6.18 31.89 37.69
N LEU A 123 -7.50 31.59 37.69
CA LEU A 123 -8.02 30.33 37.17
C LEU A 123 -7.94 30.24 35.64
N LYS A 124 -8.46 31.24 34.93
CA LYS A 124 -8.51 31.27 33.46
C LYS A 124 -7.12 31.18 32.81
N PRO A 125 -6.06 31.85 33.29
CA PRO A 125 -4.71 31.64 32.76
C PRO A 125 -4.02 30.39 33.32
N GLY A 126 -4.31 30.00 34.57
CA GLY A 126 -3.71 28.85 35.22
C GLY A 126 -4.11 27.51 34.58
N ILE A 127 -5.38 27.35 34.20
CA ILE A 127 -5.90 26.11 33.59
C ILE A 127 -5.16 25.75 32.28
N PRO A 128 -5.07 26.64 31.26
CA PRO A 128 -4.32 26.34 30.05
C PRO A 128 -2.83 26.13 30.32
N TRP A 129 -2.24 26.87 31.27
CA TRP A 129 -0.83 26.70 31.63
C TRP A 129 -0.55 25.32 32.20
N ILE A 130 -1.36 24.86 33.17
CA ILE A 130 -1.25 23.52 33.77
C ILE A 130 -1.48 22.45 32.70
N PHE A 131 -2.52 22.61 31.88
CA PHE A 131 -2.82 21.63 30.84
C PHE A 131 -1.69 21.52 29.82
N ARG A 132 -1.13 22.65 29.38
CA ARG A 132 -0.08 22.68 28.36
C ARG A 132 1.28 22.21 28.90
N ASN A 133 1.64 22.59 30.13
CA ASN A 133 2.97 22.32 30.67
C ASN A 133 3.07 21.02 31.47
N ILE A 134 1.96 20.48 31.98
CA ILE A 134 1.96 19.28 32.81
C ILE A 134 1.16 18.17 32.15
N VAL A 135 -0.13 18.40 31.88
CA VAL A 135 -1.02 17.33 31.40
C VAL A 135 -0.59 16.84 30.01
N ARG A 136 -0.32 17.76 29.09
CA ARG A 136 0.06 17.41 27.71
C ARG A 136 1.37 16.62 27.62
N PRO A 137 2.49 17.01 28.26
CA PRO A 137 3.72 16.21 28.19
C PRO A 137 3.57 14.86 28.89
N VAL A 138 2.88 14.78 30.03
CA VAL A 138 2.62 13.51 30.72
C VAL A 138 1.77 12.58 29.86
N ALA A 139 0.66 13.07 29.31
CA ALA A 139 -0.20 12.28 28.42
C ALA A 139 0.57 11.81 27.18
N ARG A 140 1.44 12.66 26.60
CA ARG A 140 2.29 12.28 25.47
C ARG A 140 3.33 11.24 25.84
N ALA A 141 3.97 11.37 26.99
CA ALA A 141 4.93 10.39 27.49
C ALA A 141 4.25 9.03 27.71
N ILE A 142 3.07 9.01 28.35
CA ILE A 142 2.27 7.80 28.54
C ILE A 142 1.90 7.18 27.18
N ALA A 143 1.34 7.97 26.26
CA ALA A 143 0.98 7.48 24.94
C ALA A 143 2.19 6.90 24.19
N TRP A 144 3.34 7.58 24.26
CA TRP A 144 4.58 7.09 23.67
C TRP A 144 5.02 5.76 24.29
N THR A 145 5.03 5.64 25.62
CA THR A 145 5.39 4.37 26.29
C THR A 145 4.45 3.23 25.90
N ILE A 146 3.15 3.50 25.79
CA ILE A 146 2.17 2.48 25.38
C ILE A 146 2.42 2.05 23.93
N VAL A 147 2.59 3.00 23.01
CA VAL A 147 2.83 2.70 21.59
C VAL A 147 4.14 1.92 21.43
N THR A 148 5.22 2.38 22.07
CA THR A 148 6.51 1.69 22.02
C THR A 148 6.43 0.30 22.66
N ALA A 149 5.72 0.14 23.77
CA ALA A 149 5.52 -1.16 24.40
C ALA A 149 4.71 -2.10 23.50
N VAL A 150 3.65 -1.63 22.86
CA VAL A 150 2.86 -2.42 21.90
C VAL A 150 3.71 -2.83 20.70
N GLU A 151 4.48 -1.91 20.15
CA GLU A 151 5.36 -2.19 19.02
C GLU A 151 6.42 -3.25 19.39
N TRP A 152 7.09 -3.07 20.52
CA TRP A 152 8.11 -4.02 20.98
C TRP A 152 7.54 -5.37 21.39
N LEU A 153 6.39 -5.41 22.06
CA LEU A 153 5.84 -6.62 22.65
C LEU A 153 5.00 -7.42 21.67
N ILE A 154 4.37 -6.76 20.69
CA ILE A 154 3.43 -7.41 19.77
C ILE A 154 4.02 -7.41 18.36
N VAL A 155 4.38 -6.26 17.83
CA VAL A 155 4.75 -6.13 16.41
C VAL A 155 6.09 -6.81 16.11
N ILE A 156 7.11 -6.58 16.95
CA ILE A 156 8.44 -7.19 16.75
C ILE A 156 8.40 -8.72 16.85
N PRO A 157 7.86 -9.35 17.91
CA PRO A 157 7.86 -10.81 17.99
C PRO A 157 6.95 -11.45 16.95
N ILE A 158 5.81 -10.85 16.60
CA ILE A 158 4.95 -11.37 15.52
C ILE A 158 5.67 -11.29 14.17
N SER A 159 6.31 -10.15 13.85
CA SER A 159 7.05 -10.01 12.59
C SER A 159 8.27 -10.92 12.53
N ALA A 160 8.97 -11.11 13.66
CA ALA A 160 10.08 -12.05 13.78
C ALA A 160 9.60 -13.51 13.64
N ALA A 161 8.49 -13.88 14.29
CA ALA A 161 7.87 -15.20 14.14
C ALA A 161 7.43 -15.43 12.70
N TRP A 162 6.84 -14.42 12.05
CA TRP A 162 6.46 -14.49 10.65
C TRP A 162 7.66 -14.75 9.74
N ARG A 163 8.73 -13.94 9.89
CA ARG A 163 9.94 -14.07 9.06
C ARG A 163 10.70 -15.37 9.31
N ARG A 164 10.74 -15.86 10.55
CA ARG A 164 11.51 -17.06 10.90
C ARG A 164 10.75 -18.37 10.73
N ILE A 165 9.43 -18.37 10.87
CA ILE A 165 8.62 -19.60 10.88
C ILE A 165 7.73 -19.65 9.64
N LEU A 166 6.90 -18.63 9.42
CA LEU A 166 5.92 -18.65 8.33
C LEU A 166 6.52 -18.43 6.96
N TYR A 167 7.55 -17.60 6.82
CA TYR A 167 8.18 -17.38 5.53
C TYR A 167 8.94 -18.62 5.01
N PRO A 168 9.84 -19.26 5.78
CA PRO A 168 10.48 -20.49 5.32
C PRO A 168 9.49 -21.66 5.27
N GLY A 169 8.56 -21.77 6.22
CA GLY A 169 7.55 -22.84 6.22
C GLY A 169 6.58 -22.73 5.06
N GLY A 170 6.10 -21.51 4.75
CA GLY A 170 5.23 -21.23 3.62
C GLY A 170 5.93 -21.41 2.29
N ARG A 171 7.21 -21.01 2.18
CA ARG A 171 8.02 -21.25 0.97
C ARG A 171 8.27 -22.76 0.77
N TRP A 172 8.60 -23.48 1.83
CA TRP A 172 8.74 -24.93 1.78
C TRP A 172 7.42 -25.57 1.35
N PHE A 173 6.29 -25.23 1.98
CA PHE A 173 4.98 -25.76 1.60
C PHE A 173 4.60 -25.44 0.14
N ALA A 174 4.86 -24.20 -0.31
CA ALA A 174 4.61 -23.80 -1.69
C ALA A 174 5.44 -24.63 -2.68
N LEU A 175 6.72 -24.85 -2.40
CA LEU A 175 7.60 -25.63 -3.29
C LEU A 175 7.34 -27.14 -3.20
N THR A 176 7.07 -27.66 -2.00
CA THR A 176 6.97 -29.11 -1.77
C THR A 176 5.58 -29.66 -2.02
N VAL A 177 4.53 -28.87 -1.80
CA VAL A 177 3.14 -29.32 -1.95
C VAL A 177 2.47 -28.63 -3.12
N LEU A 178 2.54 -27.30 -3.20
CA LEU A 178 1.77 -26.55 -4.18
C LEU A 178 2.34 -26.69 -5.60
N GLU A 179 3.65 -26.60 -5.78
CA GLU A 179 4.31 -26.75 -7.08
C GLU A 179 4.05 -28.12 -7.73
N PRO A 180 4.27 -29.27 -7.06
CA PRO A 180 3.95 -30.56 -7.67
C PRO A 180 2.46 -30.72 -7.90
N LEU A 181 1.60 -30.21 -7.01
CA LEU A 181 0.16 -30.26 -7.20
C LEU A 181 -0.26 -29.49 -8.46
N ILE A 182 0.25 -28.26 -8.65
CA ILE A 182 -0.01 -27.45 -9.85
C ILE A 182 0.53 -28.13 -11.11
N ARG A 183 1.76 -28.65 -11.07
CA ARG A 183 2.37 -29.33 -12.21
C ARG A 183 1.58 -30.58 -12.60
N TRP A 184 1.11 -31.33 -11.60
CA TRP A 184 0.35 -32.56 -11.82
C TRP A 184 -1.09 -32.27 -12.28
N LEU A 185 -1.74 -31.26 -11.69
CA LEU A 185 -3.14 -30.92 -11.93
C LEU A 185 -3.37 -30.07 -13.19
N ILE A 186 -2.43 -29.18 -13.54
CA ILE A 186 -2.60 -28.22 -14.63
C ILE A 186 -1.66 -28.54 -15.78
N VAL A 187 -0.35 -28.65 -15.51
CA VAL A 187 0.64 -28.77 -16.59
C VAL A 187 0.53 -30.11 -17.31
N ARG A 188 0.37 -31.22 -16.56
CA ARG A 188 0.21 -32.56 -17.16
C ARG A 188 -1.01 -32.70 -18.08
N PRO A 189 -2.24 -32.34 -17.67
CA PRO A 189 -3.37 -32.44 -18.57
C PRO A 189 -3.27 -31.47 -19.75
N LEU A 190 -2.66 -30.29 -19.56
CA LEU A 190 -2.43 -29.36 -20.65
C LEU A 190 -1.42 -29.88 -21.67
N GLU A 191 -0.34 -30.53 -21.21
CA GLU A 191 0.60 -31.24 -22.10
C GLU A 191 -0.08 -32.39 -22.84
N HIS A 192 -0.97 -33.12 -22.16
CA HIS A 192 -1.73 -34.20 -22.78
C HIS A 192 -2.67 -33.65 -23.86
N LEU A 193 -3.42 -32.60 -23.54
CA LEU A 193 -4.28 -31.89 -24.49
C LEU A 193 -3.46 -31.35 -25.67
N TRP A 194 -2.28 -30.80 -25.41
CA TRP A 194 -1.39 -30.31 -26.47
C TRP A 194 -0.93 -31.44 -27.39
N ARG A 195 -0.45 -32.55 -26.84
CA ARG A 195 0.08 -33.69 -27.63
C ARG A 195 -1.02 -34.38 -28.43
N TRP A 196 -2.20 -34.58 -27.85
CA TRP A 196 -3.27 -35.37 -28.46
C TRP A 196 -4.26 -34.56 -29.30
N VAL A 197 -4.47 -33.29 -28.99
CA VAL A 197 -5.51 -32.48 -29.64
C VAL A 197 -4.93 -31.31 -30.41
N LEU A 198 -4.16 -30.42 -29.75
CA LEU A 198 -3.70 -29.21 -30.44
C LEU A 198 -2.63 -29.50 -31.49
N ARG A 199 -1.65 -30.37 -31.21
CA ARG A 199 -0.58 -30.68 -32.16
C ARG A 199 -1.12 -31.26 -33.48
N PRO A 200 -2.03 -32.26 -33.50
CA PRO A 200 -2.59 -32.74 -34.76
C PRO A 200 -3.48 -31.69 -35.43
N LEU A 201 -4.19 -30.86 -34.67
CA LEU A 201 -5.04 -29.80 -35.23
C LEU A 201 -4.22 -28.70 -35.91
N VAL A 202 -3.11 -28.27 -35.29
CA VAL A 202 -2.16 -27.33 -35.88
C VAL A 202 -1.53 -27.92 -37.15
N TYR A 203 -1.15 -29.20 -37.11
CA TYR A 203 -0.60 -29.86 -38.30
C TYR A 203 -1.63 -29.93 -39.43
N ALA A 204 -2.87 -30.29 -39.14
CA ALA A 204 -3.96 -30.29 -40.12
C ALA A 204 -4.19 -28.89 -40.72
N LEU A 205 -4.18 -27.85 -39.88
CA LEU A 205 -4.31 -26.46 -40.32
C LEU A 205 -3.14 -26.02 -41.22
N LEU A 206 -1.91 -26.39 -40.87
CA LEU A 206 -0.74 -26.08 -41.69
C LEU A 206 -0.83 -26.79 -43.05
N VAL A 207 -1.26 -28.05 -43.06
CA VAL A 207 -1.43 -28.81 -44.30
C VAL A 207 -2.52 -28.19 -45.18
N THR A 208 -3.66 -27.77 -44.61
CA THR A 208 -4.72 -27.10 -45.39
C THR A 208 -4.28 -25.75 -45.95
N ILE A 209 -3.53 -24.96 -45.18
CA ILE A 209 -2.96 -23.68 -45.64
C ILE A 209 -1.97 -23.92 -46.80
N VAL A 210 -1.02 -24.85 -46.63
CA VAL A 210 -0.02 -25.16 -47.67
C VAL A 210 -0.69 -25.71 -48.92
N PHE A 211 -1.70 -26.57 -48.77
CA PHE A 211 -2.46 -27.10 -49.88
C PHE A 211 -3.24 -25.99 -50.60
N GLY A 212 -3.96 -25.14 -49.86
CA GLY A 212 -4.67 -23.99 -50.41
C GLY A 212 -3.75 -23.05 -51.18
N TRP A 213 -2.55 -22.79 -50.66
CA TRP A 213 -1.54 -21.99 -51.35
C TRP A 213 -1.07 -22.62 -52.67
N ARG A 214 -0.83 -23.93 -52.69
CA ARG A 214 -0.45 -24.65 -53.91
C ARG A 214 -1.56 -24.62 -54.96
N VAL A 215 -2.81 -24.78 -54.54
CA VAL A 215 -3.96 -24.69 -55.44
C VAL A 215 -4.10 -23.27 -55.98
N ALA A 216 -4.04 -22.25 -55.12
CA ALA A 216 -4.13 -20.85 -55.52
C ALA A 216 -3.03 -20.45 -56.52
N THR A 217 -1.79 -20.82 -56.25
CA THR A 217 -0.65 -20.56 -57.16
C THR A 217 -0.80 -21.29 -58.48
N THR A 218 -1.32 -22.52 -58.49
CA THR A 218 -1.61 -23.27 -59.72
C THR A 218 -2.72 -22.61 -60.53
N VAL A 219 -3.80 -22.20 -59.87
CA VAL A 219 -4.92 -21.49 -60.52
C VAL A 219 -4.41 -20.19 -61.15
N VAL A 220 -3.69 -19.34 -60.40
CA VAL A 220 -3.13 -18.09 -60.92
C VAL A 220 -2.15 -18.34 -62.07
N ALA A 221 -1.33 -19.39 -61.98
CA ALA A 221 -0.40 -19.76 -63.04
C ALA A 221 -1.15 -20.12 -64.34
N VAL A 222 -2.26 -20.85 -64.24
CA VAL A 222 -3.05 -21.27 -65.41
C VAL A 222 -3.93 -20.12 -65.94
N THR A 223 -4.59 -19.36 -65.06
CA THR A 223 -5.59 -18.37 -65.46
C THR A 223 -4.98 -17.02 -65.83
N VAL A 224 -3.85 -16.63 -65.23
CA VAL A 224 -3.24 -15.32 -65.45
C VAL A 224 -1.91 -15.48 -66.17
N VAL A 225 -1.00 -16.28 -65.63
CA VAL A 225 0.38 -16.32 -66.12
C VAL A 225 0.47 -16.96 -67.50
N ALA A 226 -0.22 -18.08 -67.73
CA ALA A 226 -0.23 -18.75 -69.03
C ALA A 226 -0.78 -17.85 -70.16
N PRO A 227 -1.96 -17.21 -70.03
CA PRO A 227 -2.45 -16.30 -71.06
C PRO A 227 -1.63 -15.02 -71.19
N CYS A 228 -1.13 -14.43 -70.10
CA CYS A 228 -0.23 -13.27 -70.20
C CYS A 228 1.09 -13.63 -70.90
N ARG A 229 1.66 -14.81 -70.63
CA ARG A 229 2.88 -15.29 -71.28
C ARG A 229 2.63 -15.58 -72.76
N TRP A 230 1.48 -16.13 -73.10
CA TRP A 230 1.06 -16.31 -74.48
C TRP A 230 0.87 -14.97 -75.20
N LEU A 231 0.11 -14.04 -74.62
CA LEU A 231 -0.10 -12.70 -75.17
C LEU A 231 1.23 -11.95 -75.37
N ASN A 232 2.15 -12.09 -74.42
CA ASN A 232 3.45 -11.46 -74.52
C ASN A 232 4.27 -12.02 -75.70
N ARG A 233 4.27 -13.34 -75.90
CA ARG A 233 5.00 -13.98 -77.01
C ARG A 233 4.33 -13.73 -78.36
N THR A 234 3.00 -13.82 -78.42
CA THR A 234 2.26 -13.78 -79.68
C THR A 234 2.00 -12.37 -80.17
N VAL A 235 1.81 -11.40 -79.27
CA VAL A 235 1.37 -10.05 -79.65
C VAL A 235 2.41 -9.00 -79.28
N LEU A 236 2.84 -8.93 -78.02
CA LEU A 236 3.72 -7.85 -77.57
C LEU A 236 5.13 -7.96 -78.15
N GLN A 237 5.73 -9.15 -78.18
CA GLN A 237 7.06 -9.36 -78.77
C GLN A 237 7.14 -8.93 -80.25
N PRO A 238 6.26 -9.39 -81.16
CA PRO A 238 6.32 -8.95 -82.55
C PRO A 238 6.00 -7.46 -82.70
N LEU A 239 5.09 -6.92 -81.88
CA LEU A 239 4.73 -5.50 -81.92
C LEU A 239 5.92 -4.62 -81.46
N PHE A 240 6.59 -4.97 -80.37
CA PHE A 240 7.82 -4.28 -79.94
C PHE A 240 8.96 -4.46 -80.92
N ALA A 241 9.10 -5.63 -81.55
CA ALA A 241 10.09 -5.83 -82.61
C ALA A 241 9.80 -4.96 -83.84
N ALA A 242 8.52 -4.81 -84.22
CA ALA A 242 8.10 -3.93 -85.31
C ALA A 242 8.34 -2.46 -84.98
N ILE A 243 7.97 -2.01 -83.77
CA ILE A 243 8.25 -0.66 -83.28
C ILE A 243 9.77 -0.41 -83.24
N ALA A 244 10.56 -1.35 -82.73
CA ALA A 244 12.01 -1.21 -82.67
C ALA A 244 12.62 -1.07 -84.07
N ARG A 245 12.14 -1.82 -85.06
CA ARG A 245 12.57 -1.68 -86.46
C ARG A 245 12.15 -0.34 -87.06
N ALA A 246 10.92 0.10 -86.84
CA ALA A 246 10.44 1.41 -87.31
C ALA A 246 11.24 2.55 -86.67
N TRP A 247 11.53 2.45 -85.38
CA TRP A 247 12.36 3.40 -84.65
C TRP A 247 13.79 3.42 -85.18
N GLN A 248 14.41 2.27 -85.44
CA GLN A 248 15.75 2.22 -86.04
C GLN A 248 15.76 2.81 -87.46
N ALA A 249 14.69 2.60 -88.24
CA ALA A 249 14.54 3.17 -89.57
C ALA A 249 14.39 4.70 -89.53
N MET A 250 13.66 5.27 -88.55
CA MET A 250 13.54 6.72 -88.36
C MET A 250 14.75 7.35 -87.67
N ALA A 251 15.40 6.63 -86.77
CA ALA A 251 16.56 7.14 -86.04
C ALA A 251 17.76 7.34 -86.95
N LYS A 252 17.91 6.57 -88.04
CA LYS A 252 18.99 6.76 -89.03
C LYS A 252 18.92 8.14 -89.72
N PRO A 253 17.81 8.57 -90.36
CA PRO A 253 17.70 9.88 -90.99
C PRO A 253 17.72 11.02 -89.96
N VAL A 254 17.13 10.85 -88.78
CA VAL A 254 17.20 11.87 -87.72
C VAL A 254 18.64 12.04 -87.22
N ARG A 255 19.37 10.94 -87.01
CA ARG A 255 20.78 10.97 -86.59
C ARG A 255 21.67 11.54 -87.69
N TRP A 256 21.37 11.29 -88.96
CA TRP A 256 22.01 11.96 -90.08
C TRP A 256 21.71 13.46 -90.08
N ALA A 257 20.45 13.87 -90.02
CA ALA A 257 20.05 15.28 -90.02
C ALA A 257 20.68 16.05 -88.85
N TYR A 258 20.72 15.44 -87.67
CA TYR A 258 21.38 16.02 -86.50
C TYR A 258 22.89 16.20 -86.74
N ARG A 259 23.59 15.17 -87.25
CA ARG A 259 25.04 15.24 -87.50
C ARG A 259 25.40 16.17 -88.66
N THR A 260 24.61 16.18 -89.72
CA THR A 260 24.92 16.89 -90.97
C THR A 260 24.42 18.33 -90.96
N VAL A 261 23.27 18.62 -90.35
CA VAL A 261 22.66 19.95 -90.40
C VAL A 261 22.84 20.69 -89.07
N VAL A 262 22.48 20.05 -87.95
CA VAL A 262 22.43 20.72 -86.64
C VAL A 262 23.82 20.92 -86.06
N MET A 263 24.69 19.90 -86.15
CA MET A 263 26.01 19.95 -85.54
C MET A 263 26.93 21.03 -86.13
N PRO A 264 27.03 21.22 -87.47
CA PRO A 264 27.84 22.29 -88.06
C PRO A 264 27.26 23.68 -87.76
N TRP A 265 25.93 23.81 -87.75
CA TRP A 265 25.27 25.05 -87.34
C TRP A 265 25.59 25.42 -85.90
N ARG A 266 25.60 24.43 -85.00
CA ARG A 266 25.98 24.63 -83.60
C ARG A 266 27.44 25.10 -83.46
N ALA A 267 28.34 24.54 -84.26
CA ALA A 267 29.74 24.98 -84.30
C ALA A 267 29.87 26.43 -84.81
N ARG A 268 29.17 26.79 -85.91
CA ARG A 268 29.17 28.16 -86.43
C ARG A 268 28.53 29.17 -85.47
N ILE A 269 27.45 28.79 -84.79
CA ILE A 269 26.84 29.63 -83.74
C ILE A 269 27.85 29.85 -82.61
N ALA A 270 28.59 28.81 -82.20
CA ALA A 270 29.61 28.95 -81.18
C ALA A 270 30.72 29.92 -81.61
N GLU A 271 31.20 29.83 -82.85
CA GLU A 271 32.19 30.78 -83.42
C GLU A 271 31.66 32.23 -83.43
N VAL A 272 30.43 32.45 -83.92
CA VAL A 272 29.79 33.78 -83.93
C VAL A 272 29.62 34.32 -82.51
N TRP A 273 29.19 33.49 -81.55
CA TRP A 273 29.09 33.90 -80.14
C TRP A 273 30.45 34.30 -79.58
N THR A 274 31.52 33.55 -79.87
CA THR A 274 32.88 33.92 -79.42
C THR A 274 33.39 35.21 -80.07
N LEU A 275 33.00 35.50 -81.31
CA LEU A 275 33.36 36.76 -82.00
C LEU A 275 32.61 37.99 -81.48
N ILE A 276 31.38 37.83 -81.00
CA ILE A 276 30.57 38.95 -80.49
C ILE A 276 30.92 39.26 -79.03
N PHE A 277 31.28 38.24 -78.23
CA PHE A 277 31.43 38.38 -76.77
C PHE A 277 32.84 38.09 -76.24
N GLY A 278 33.80 37.76 -77.10
CA GLY A 278 35.22 37.60 -76.75
C GLY A 278 36.05 38.74 -77.33
#